data_AF-A0A3S0EMC2-F1
#
_entry.id   AF-A0A3S0EMC2-F1
#
_cell.length_a   1.000
_cell.length_b   1.000
_cell.length_c   1.000
_cell.angle_alpha   90.00
_cell.angle_beta   90.00
_cell.angle_gamma   90.00
#
_symmetry.space_group_name_H-M   'P 1'
#
loop_
_entity.id
_entity.type
_entity.pdbx_description
1 polymer ?
#
loop_
_entity_poly.entity_id
_entity_poly.type
_entity_poly.pdbx_seq_one_letter_code
_entity_poly.pdbx_strand_id
1 'polypeptide(L)'
;MPSIDDLDTPAILIDAARAEANIKKAQAHADAHGLKLRPHIKTHKLPYWAKKQVAAGAVGITCQKIGEAEVMADAGLEDIFLPYNILGRAKLERLKALHGRVTLSVTADSHETLEGLAATFTDAGHPLSVLVECDTGMGRCGVQSPAEAITLAKVIDQAKGLSFGGLMTYPAAGRAAEADAWLKTARDALAAAGLECKRISSGGTPDMWRSGKDSVVTEYRPGTYIYLDRYQVAKGVGTLDDCALTVLATVVSHPTASRAILDSGSKALSSDTLGLPEFGELLGVPGARVTGLSEEHGTVTLSDGA
;
A
#
# COMPACT_ATOMS: atom_id res chain seq x y z
N MET A 1 13.00 -24.26 24.55
CA MET A 1 12.51 -22.99 23.95
C MET A 1 11.03 -23.17 23.76
N PRO A 2 10.20 -22.13 24.01
CA PRO A 2 8.76 -22.23 23.78
C PRO A 2 8.48 -22.58 22.31
N SER A 3 7.49 -23.44 22.06
CA SER A 3 6.94 -23.69 20.72
C SER A 3 5.89 -22.64 20.36
N ILE A 4 5.39 -22.68 19.12
CA ILE A 4 4.25 -21.83 18.73
C ILE A 4 3.02 -22.13 19.60
N ASP A 5 2.86 -23.37 20.05
CA ASP A 5 1.73 -23.82 20.87
C ASP A 5 1.77 -23.28 22.31
N ASP A 6 2.92 -22.75 22.74
CA ASP A 6 3.07 -22.12 24.06
C ASP A 6 2.67 -20.64 24.08
N LEU A 7 2.28 -20.07 22.93
CA LEU A 7 1.85 -18.68 22.82
C LEU A 7 0.38 -18.52 23.25
N ASP A 8 0.09 -17.45 23.99
CA ASP A 8 -1.29 -17.07 24.29
C ASP A 8 -2.02 -16.60 23.03
N THR A 9 -3.32 -16.86 22.95
CA THR A 9 -4.16 -16.58 21.78
C THR A 9 -5.26 -15.56 22.07
N PRO A 10 -5.72 -14.78 21.06
CA PRO A 10 -5.25 -14.77 19.67
C PRO A 10 -3.92 -14.03 19.48
N ALA A 11 -3.07 -14.54 18.59
CA ALA A 11 -1.77 -13.93 18.29
C ALA A 11 -1.51 -13.82 16.78
N ILE A 12 -1.03 -12.66 16.33
CA ILE A 12 -0.55 -12.49 14.96
C ILE A 12 0.84 -13.12 14.86
N LEU A 13 1.00 -14.09 13.96
CA LEU A 13 2.28 -14.70 13.65
C LEU A 13 2.76 -14.23 12.28
N ILE A 14 4.06 -13.96 12.18
CA ILE A 14 4.72 -13.61 10.93
C ILE A 14 5.85 -14.61 10.69
N ASP A 15 5.73 -15.43 9.65
CA ASP A 15 6.83 -16.25 9.16
C ASP A 15 7.86 -15.36 8.47
N ALA A 16 8.97 -15.12 9.17
CA ALA A 16 10.00 -14.22 8.69
C ALA A 16 10.66 -14.72 7.39
N ALA A 17 10.81 -16.03 7.21
CA ALA A 17 11.45 -16.59 6.02
C ALA A 17 10.57 -16.40 4.78
N ARG A 18 9.26 -16.61 4.91
CA ARG A 18 8.29 -16.33 3.85
C ARG A 18 8.24 -14.84 3.51
N ALA A 19 8.18 -13.97 4.53
CA ALA A 19 8.18 -12.52 4.31
C ALA A 19 9.45 -12.03 3.59
N GLU A 20 10.63 -12.54 3.96
CA GLU A 20 11.89 -12.23 3.28
C GLU A 20 11.93 -12.76 1.84
N ALA A 21 11.44 -13.98 1.60
CA ALA A 21 11.32 -14.54 0.25
C ALA A 21 10.41 -13.68 -0.63
N ASN A 22 9.28 -13.23 -0.10
CA ASN A 22 8.35 -12.32 -0.77
C ASN A 22 8.98 -10.97 -1.10
N ILE A 23 9.74 -10.39 -0.16
CA ILE A 23 10.53 -9.16 -0.39
C ILE A 23 11.47 -9.34 -1.56
N LYS A 24 12.28 -10.41 -1.53
CA LYS A 24 13.26 -10.70 -2.57
C LYS A 24 12.60 -10.93 -3.93
N LYS A 25 11.50 -11.68 -3.99
CA LYS A 25 10.75 -11.96 -5.22
C LYS A 25 10.23 -10.68 -5.87
N ALA A 26 9.62 -9.80 -5.08
CA ALA A 26 9.07 -8.53 -5.57
C ALA A 26 10.14 -7.57 -6.07
N GLN A 27 11.25 -7.44 -5.33
CA GLN A 27 12.37 -6.60 -5.74
C GLN A 27 13.03 -7.13 -7.02
N ALA A 28 13.33 -8.43 -7.08
CA ALA A 28 13.91 -9.04 -8.27
C ALA A 28 13.02 -8.88 -9.52
N HIS A 29 11.69 -8.93 -9.34
CA HIS A 29 10.76 -8.64 -10.42
C HIS A 29 10.85 -7.19 -10.89
N ALA A 30 10.88 -6.23 -9.96
CA ALA A 30 11.02 -4.81 -10.29
C ALA A 30 12.33 -4.55 -11.05
N ASP A 31 13.45 -5.07 -10.55
CA ASP A 31 14.78 -4.94 -11.16
C ASP A 31 14.83 -5.53 -12.57
N ALA A 32 14.27 -6.75 -12.76
CA ALA A 32 14.24 -7.43 -14.05
C ALA A 32 13.47 -6.65 -15.13
N HIS A 33 12.55 -5.77 -14.72
CA HIS A 33 11.74 -4.94 -15.63
C HIS A 33 12.15 -3.47 -15.63
N GLY A 34 13.25 -3.10 -14.95
CA GLY A 34 13.71 -1.71 -14.85
C GLY A 34 12.73 -0.80 -14.10
N LEU A 35 11.87 -1.37 -13.25
CA LEU A 35 10.88 -0.66 -12.46
C LEU A 35 11.44 -0.31 -11.09
N LYS A 36 11.06 0.85 -10.57
CA LYS A 36 11.33 1.20 -9.18
C LYS A 36 10.29 0.55 -8.26
N LEU A 37 10.73 -0.06 -7.16
CA LEU A 37 9.86 -0.54 -6.10
C LEU A 37 9.88 0.43 -4.91
N ARG A 38 8.72 0.95 -4.52
CA ARG A 38 8.54 1.79 -3.32
C ARG A 38 7.45 1.23 -2.40
N PRO A 39 7.79 0.21 -1.60
CA PRO A 39 6.83 -0.58 -0.83
C PRO A 39 5.93 0.27 0.06
N HIS A 40 4.67 -0.10 0.14
CA HIS A 40 3.70 0.56 1.00
C HIS A 40 3.62 -0.11 2.36
N ILE A 41 4.12 0.60 3.38
CA ILE A 41 4.27 0.04 4.72
C ILE A 41 2.95 -0.15 5.47
N LYS A 42 1.81 0.30 4.92
CA LYS A 42 0.52 0.27 5.63
C LYS A 42 0.07 -1.14 6.01
N THR A 43 0.57 -2.15 5.32
CA THR A 43 0.32 -3.57 5.58
C THR A 43 0.95 -4.03 6.91
N HIS A 44 2.14 -3.55 7.26
CA HIS A 44 2.87 -4.02 8.44
C HIS A 44 3.10 -2.93 9.49
N LYS A 45 3.35 -1.69 9.08
CA LYS A 45 3.69 -0.53 9.95
C LYS A 45 4.90 -0.75 10.86
N LEU A 46 5.71 -1.76 10.56
CA LEU A 46 6.92 -2.13 11.29
C LEU A 46 8.18 -1.58 10.61
N PRO A 47 8.99 -0.73 11.27
CA PRO A 47 10.27 -0.26 10.73
C PRO A 47 11.24 -1.38 10.38
N TYR A 48 11.19 -2.51 11.09
CA TYR A 48 11.99 -3.70 10.80
C TYR A 48 11.83 -4.17 9.36
N TRP A 49 10.59 -4.35 8.90
CA TRP A 49 10.29 -4.79 7.54
C TRP A 49 10.57 -3.71 6.50
N ALA A 50 10.28 -2.44 6.82
CA ALA A 50 10.61 -1.31 5.94
C ALA A 50 12.13 -1.26 5.63
N LYS A 51 12.98 -1.42 6.65
CA LYS A 51 14.44 -1.48 6.48
C LYS A 51 14.88 -2.67 5.63
N LYS A 52 14.28 -3.84 5.83
CA LYS A 52 14.58 -5.01 4.98
C LYS A 52 14.19 -4.79 3.52
N GLN A 53 13.06 -4.14 3.26
CA GLN A 53 12.66 -3.82 1.90
C GLN A 53 13.62 -2.81 1.24
N VAL A 54 14.03 -1.76 1.96
CA VAL A 54 15.05 -0.81 1.47
C VAL A 54 16.40 -1.50 1.24
N ALA A 55 16.83 -2.35 2.16
CA ALA A 55 18.07 -3.12 2.03
C ALA A 55 18.04 -4.10 0.85
N ALA A 56 16.87 -4.55 0.41
CA ALA A 56 16.72 -5.39 -0.76
C ALA A 56 16.89 -4.61 -2.08
N GLY A 57 16.69 -3.28 -2.09
CA GLY A 57 16.81 -2.43 -3.28
C GLY A 57 15.66 -1.45 -3.49
N ALA A 58 14.69 -1.36 -2.57
CA ALA A 58 13.58 -0.44 -2.71
C ALA A 58 14.05 1.03 -2.68
N VAL A 59 13.45 1.87 -3.52
CA VAL A 59 13.72 3.31 -3.59
C VAL A 59 12.88 4.04 -2.55
N GLY A 60 13.22 3.86 -1.28
CA GLY A 60 12.45 4.42 -0.16
C GLY A 60 11.14 3.66 0.09
N ILE A 61 10.21 4.32 0.79
CA ILE A 61 8.95 3.70 1.24
C ILE A 61 7.73 4.60 0.97
N THR A 62 6.55 4.00 1.05
CA THR A 62 5.26 4.68 0.97
C THR A 62 4.50 4.56 2.29
N CYS A 63 4.17 5.69 2.92
CA CYS A 63 3.32 5.78 4.11
C CYS A 63 1.94 6.33 3.73
N GLN A 64 0.87 6.00 4.46
CA GLN A 64 -0.46 6.55 4.17
C GLN A 64 -0.75 7.83 4.97
N LYS A 65 -0.16 7.97 6.16
CA LYS A 65 -0.40 9.07 7.10
C LYS A 65 0.90 9.61 7.68
N ILE A 66 0.90 10.89 8.05
CA ILE A 66 2.07 11.59 8.62
C ILE A 66 2.63 10.85 9.84
N GLY A 67 1.78 10.39 10.76
CA GLY A 67 2.25 9.67 11.95
C GLY A 67 2.99 8.37 11.64
N GLU A 68 2.64 7.69 10.54
CA GLU A 68 3.41 6.52 10.08
C GLU A 68 4.78 6.95 9.55
N ALA A 69 4.82 8.03 8.78
CA ALA A 69 6.06 8.56 8.22
C ALA A 69 7.01 9.10 9.29
N GLU A 70 6.49 9.74 10.35
CA GLU A 70 7.29 10.19 11.49
C GLU A 70 7.97 9.00 12.19
N VAL A 71 7.22 7.93 12.50
CA VAL A 71 7.80 6.71 13.11
C VAL A 71 8.87 6.08 12.21
N MET A 72 8.64 6.04 10.89
CA MET A 72 9.63 5.52 9.95
C MET A 72 10.87 6.40 9.85
N ALA A 73 10.69 7.73 9.82
CA ALA A 73 11.81 8.68 9.83
C ALA A 73 12.64 8.58 11.12
N ASP A 74 11.99 8.46 12.28
CA ASP A 74 12.67 8.29 13.57
C ASP A 74 13.45 6.96 13.64
N ALA A 75 13.02 5.96 12.86
CA ALA A 75 13.76 4.71 12.69
C ALA A 75 14.89 4.80 11.65
N GLY A 76 15.11 5.94 11.00
CA GLY A 76 16.19 6.17 10.02
C GLY A 76 15.83 5.86 8.56
N LEU A 77 14.54 5.88 8.20
CA LEU A 77 14.11 5.80 6.80
C LEU A 77 14.01 7.22 6.22
N GLU A 78 14.78 7.48 5.15
CA GLU A 78 15.05 8.86 4.69
C GLU A 78 14.29 9.28 3.43
N ASP A 79 13.76 8.35 2.64
CA ASP A 79 12.99 8.64 1.42
C ASP A 79 11.56 8.12 1.59
N ILE A 80 10.60 9.04 1.77
CA ILE A 80 9.21 8.73 2.11
C ILE A 80 8.26 9.41 1.13
N PHE A 81 7.36 8.61 0.55
CA PHE A 81 6.22 9.08 -0.22
C PHE A 81 4.92 8.96 0.59
N LEU A 82 4.14 10.04 0.64
CA LEU A 82 2.81 10.12 1.25
C LEU A 82 1.74 10.39 0.17
N PRO A 83 1.23 9.37 -0.54
CA PRO A 83 0.14 9.48 -1.50
C PRO A 83 -1.21 9.67 -0.77
N TYR A 84 -1.40 10.85 -0.20
CA TYR A 84 -2.59 11.28 0.51
C TYR A 84 -2.69 12.80 0.51
N ASN A 85 -3.87 13.36 0.22
CA ASN A 85 -4.08 14.81 0.20
C ASN A 85 -4.07 15.36 1.65
N ILE A 86 -3.05 16.17 1.98
CA ILE A 86 -2.82 16.69 3.33
C ILE A 86 -3.47 18.06 3.50
N LEU A 87 -4.59 18.08 4.22
CA LEU A 87 -5.35 19.29 4.52
C LEU A 87 -5.34 19.63 6.01
N GLY A 88 -5.23 20.93 6.29
CA GLY A 88 -5.34 21.53 7.62
C GLY A 88 -4.01 21.93 8.25
N ARG A 89 -3.98 23.12 8.86
CA ARG A 89 -2.77 23.76 9.41
C ARG A 89 -1.93 22.83 10.30
N ALA A 90 -2.54 22.17 11.28
CA ALA A 90 -1.81 21.29 12.20
C ALA A 90 -1.10 20.12 11.50
N LYS A 91 -1.67 19.59 10.41
CA LYS A 91 -1.04 18.52 9.62
C LYS A 91 0.07 19.07 8.73
N LEU A 92 -0.13 20.24 8.15
CA LEU A 92 0.86 20.92 7.31
C LEU A 92 2.12 21.30 8.10
N GLU A 93 1.98 21.78 9.34
CA GLU A 93 3.14 22.06 10.22
C GLU A 93 3.95 20.79 10.52
N ARG A 94 3.27 19.68 10.83
CA ARG A 94 3.93 18.38 11.05
C ARG A 94 4.62 17.88 9.79
N LEU A 95 3.96 18.01 8.63
CA LEU A 95 4.52 17.65 7.34
C LEU A 95 5.79 18.46 7.04
N LYS A 96 5.78 19.78 7.32
CA LYS A 96 6.94 20.66 7.16
C LYS A 96 8.09 20.28 8.09
N ALA A 97 7.80 19.99 9.36
CA ALA A 97 8.80 19.51 10.31
C ALA A 97 9.42 18.18 9.85
N LEU A 98 8.62 17.27 9.29
CA LEU A 98 9.11 16.01 8.71
C LEU A 98 10.00 16.26 7.48
N HIS A 99 9.57 17.12 6.54
CA HIS A 99 10.34 17.49 5.33
C HIS A 99 11.71 18.10 5.63
N GLY A 100 11.87 18.73 6.80
CA GLY A 100 13.17 19.23 7.27
C GLY A 100 14.16 18.14 7.68
N ARG A 101 13.74 16.87 7.76
CA ARG A 101 14.57 15.73 8.23
C ARG A 101 14.75 14.63 7.20
N VAL A 102 13.82 14.49 6.25
CA VAL A 102 13.80 13.41 5.26
C VAL A 102 13.45 13.95 3.87
N THR A 103 13.81 13.20 2.84
CA THR A 103 13.27 13.42 1.50
C THR A 103 11.80 13.03 1.49
N LEU A 104 10.93 14.02 1.28
CA LEU A 104 9.49 13.84 1.34
C LEU A 104 8.84 14.17 -0.01
N SER A 105 7.93 13.29 -0.43
CA SER A 105 7.00 13.59 -1.51
C SER A 105 5.56 13.34 -1.05
N VAL A 106 4.62 14.13 -1.59
CA VAL A 106 3.18 14.03 -1.30
C VAL A 106 2.35 14.02 -2.58
N THR A 107 1.03 13.89 -2.46
CA THR A 107 0.10 14.12 -3.58
C THR A 107 -0.83 15.30 -3.36
N ALA A 108 -1.37 15.78 -4.47
CA ALA A 108 -2.50 16.70 -4.50
C ALA A 108 -3.43 16.35 -5.68
N ASP A 109 -4.73 16.52 -5.47
CA ASP A 109 -5.76 16.38 -6.50
C ASP A 109 -6.70 17.61 -6.59
N SER A 110 -6.41 18.66 -5.83
CA SER A 110 -7.26 19.86 -5.77
C SER A 110 -6.43 21.13 -5.56
N HIS A 111 -7.01 22.27 -5.93
CA HIS A 111 -6.41 23.59 -5.68
C HIS A 111 -6.28 23.88 -4.18
N GLU A 112 -7.27 23.50 -3.37
CA GLU A 112 -7.26 23.71 -1.91
C GLU A 112 -6.10 22.97 -1.23
N THR A 113 -5.79 21.76 -1.71
CA THR A 113 -4.61 21.02 -1.25
C THR A 113 -3.32 21.76 -1.61
N LEU A 114 -3.22 22.23 -2.86
CA LEU A 114 -2.04 22.98 -3.32
C LEU A 114 -1.87 24.33 -2.63
N GLU A 115 -2.96 25.06 -2.34
CA GLU A 115 -2.92 26.31 -1.60
C GLU A 115 -2.32 26.12 -0.20
N GLY A 116 -2.77 25.08 0.52
CA GLY A 116 -2.22 24.74 1.82
C GLY A 116 -0.73 24.37 1.76
N LEU A 117 -0.34 23.57 0.77
CA LEU A 117 1.06 23.20 0.55
C LEU A 117 1.91 24.43 0.18
N ALA A 118 1.52 25.21 -0.82
CA ALA A 118 2.27 26.38 -1.27
C ALA A 118 2.39 27.47 -0.20
N ALA A 119 1.38 27.65 0.65
CA ALA A 119 1.45 28.59 1.79
C ALA A 119 2.40 28.11 2.90
N THR A 120 2.57 26.79 3.05
CA THR A 120 3.38 26.18 4.12
C THR A 120 4.85 26.01 3.70
N PHE A 121 5.06 25.54 2.48
CA PHE A 121 6.35 25.22 1.87
C PHE A 121 6.73 26.35 0.93
N THR A 122 7.64 27.21 1.37
CA THR A 122 8.01 28.46 0.67
C THR A 122 9.49 28.53 0.32
N ASP A 123 10.29 27.58 0.80
CA ASP A 123 11.74 27.53 0.57
C ASP A 123 12.05 26.93 -0.81
N ALA A 124 12.53 27.76 -1.72
CA ALA A 124 12.93 27.33 -3.06
C ALA A 124 14.24 26.51 -3.09
N GLY A 125 15.03 26.54 -2.01
CA GLY A 125 16.24 25.72 -1.88
C GLY A 125 15.94 24.28 -1.46
N HIS A 126 14.77 24.02 -0.89
CA HIS A 126 14.32 22.70 -0.44
C HIS A 126 12.84 22.48 -0.72
N PRO A 127 12.41 22.50 -2.01
CA PRO A 127 11.01 22.42 -2.37
C PRO A 127 10.41 21.05 -2.01
N LEU A 128 9.13 21.03 -1.62
CA LEU A 128 8.40 19.79 -1.44
C LEU A 128 8.05 19.19 -2.80
N SER A 129 8.39 17.92 -3.03
CA SER A 129 7.97 17.21 -4.25
C SER A 129 6.49 16.84 -4.17
N VAL A 130 5.69 17.28 -5.14
CA VAL A 130 4.24 17.00 -5.20
C VAL A 130 3.89 16.27 -6.49
N LEU A 131 3.25 15.11 -6.36
CA LEU A 131 2.68 14.37 -7.49
C LEU A 131 1.20 14.71 -7.62
N VAL A 132 0.68 14.77 -8.85
CA VAL A 132 -0.76 14.87 -9.05
C VAL A 132 -1.39 13.49 -8.90
N GLU A 133 -2.36 13.34 -8.00
CA GLU A 133 -3.15 12.12 -7.86
C GLU A 133 -4.23 12.08 -8.95
N CYS A 134 -4.36 10.95 -9.62
CA CYS A 134 -5.22 10.75 -10.77
C CYS A 134 -6.18 9.60 -10.51
N ASP A 135 -7.48 9.85 -10.71
CA ASP A 135 -8.48 8.79 -10.66
C ASP A 135 -8.56 8.13 -12.03
N THR A 136 -7.96 6.95 -12.14
CA THR A 136 -8.01 6.15 -13.37
C THR A 136 -9.07 5.05 -13.28
N GLY A 137 -10.17 5.31 -12.56
CA GLY A 137 -11.36 4.46 -12.51
C GLY A 137 -11.62 3.78 -11.16
N MET A 138 -10.82 4.04 -10.13
CA MET A 138 -11.07 3.52 -8.78
C MET A 138 -12.25 4.25 -8.11
N GLY A 139 -12.52 5.51 -8.48
CA GLY A 139 -13.64 6.27 -7.95
C GLY A 139 -13.42 6.71 -6.49
N ARG A 140 -12.19 7.11 -6.15
CA ARG A 140 -11.82 7.49 -4.77
C ARG A 140 -11.32 8.93 -4.64
N CYS A 141 -10.06 9.16 -5.03
CA CYS A 141 -9.41 10.46 -5.01
C CYS A 141 -8.68 10.63 -6.34
N GLY A 142 -8.33 11.87 -6.68
CA GLY A 142 -7.63 12.19 -7.90
C GLY A 142 -8.44 12.98 -8.91
N VAL A 143 -7.72 13.73 -9.73
CA VAL A 143 -8.28 14.44 -10.87
C VAL A 143 -8.87 13.45 -11.88
N GLN A 144 -9.93 13.87 -12.57
CA GLN A 144 -10.75 13.00 -13.40
C GLN A 144 -10.34 13.08 -14.88
N SER A 145 -9.54 14.08 -15.27
CA SER A 145 -9.05 14.24 -16.64
C SER A 145 -7.56 14.60 -16.75
N PRO A 146 -6.89 14.25 -17.87
CA PRO A 146 -5.53 14.71 -18.16
C PRO A 146 -5.39 16.25 -18.15
N ALA A 147 -6.43 16.97 -18.57
CA ALA A 147 -6.44 18.44 -18.58
C ALA A 147 -6.38 19.04 -17.17
N GLU A 148 -7.13 18.47 -16.22
CA GLU A 148 -7.07 18.83 -14.81
C GLU A 148 -5.69 18.51 -14.23
N ALA A 149 -5.10 17.36 -14.59
CA ALA A 149 -3.76 17.00 -14.14
C ALA A 149 -2.70 18.02 -14.56
N ILE A 150 -2.78 18.51 -15.80
CA ILE A 150 -1.89 19.56 -16.31
C ILE A 150 -2.13 20.89 -15.59
N THR A 151 -3.38 21.24 -15.32
CA THR A 151 -3.74 22.46 -14.57
C THR A 151 -3.07 22.46 -13.20
N LEU A 152 -3.18 21.36 -12.45
CA LEU A 152 -2.53 21.25 -11.14
C LEU A 152 -1.00 21.18 -11.24
N ALA A 153 -0.46 20.46 -12.22
CA ALA A 153 0.99 20.39 -12.44
C ALA A 153 1.60 21.77 -12.69
N LYS A 154 0.92 22.64 -13.45
CA LYS A 154 1.34 24.03 -13.66
C LYS A 154 1.32 24.86 -12.37
N VAL A 155 0.31 24.67 -11.52
CA VAL A 155 0.24 25.34 -10.21
C VAL A 155 1.41 24.91 -9.32
N ILE A 156 1.73 23.61 -9.32
CA ILE A 156 2.89 23.09 -8.57
C ILE A 156 4.19 23.70 -9.09
N ASP A 157 4.40 23.71 -10.41
CA ASP A 157 5.62 24.22 -11.05
C ASP A 157 5.85 25.74 -10.83
N GLN A 158 4.76 26.51 -10.72
CA GLN A 158 4.81 27.95 -10.46
C GLN A 158 5.03 28.29 -8.97
N ALA A 159 4.79 27.35 -8.06
CA ALA A 159 4.91 27.58 -6.63
C ALA A 159 6.37 27.44 -6.17
N LYS A 160 6.96 28.52 -5.65
CA LYS A 160 8.40 28.59 -5.29
C LYS A 160 8.91 27.47 -4.40
N GLY A 161 8.13 27.04 -3.41
CA GLY A 161 8.53 26.00 -2.46
C GLY A 161 7.96 24.60 -2.76
N LEU A 162 7.39 24.40 -3.95
CA LEU A 162 6.94 23.10 -4.44
C LEU A 162 7.74 22.71 -5.69
N SER A 163 7.74 21.43 -6.02
CA SER A 163 8.28 20.93 -7.28
C SER A 163 7.37 19.85 -7.85
N PHE A 164 7.16 19.88 -9.17
CA PHE A 164 6.34 18.89 -9.84
C PHE A 164 7.06 17.55 -9.87
N GLY A 165 6.55 16.60 -9.09
CA GLY A 165 7.14 15.28 -8.90
C GLY A 165 6.61 14.21 -9.86
N GLY A 166 5.56 14.49 -10.64
CA GLY A 166 4.95 13.55 -11.59
C GLY A 166 3.50 13.19 -11.28
N LEU A 167 3.07 11.99 -11.67
CA LEU A 167 1.70 11.48 -11.53
C LEU A 167 1.63 10.28 -10.59
N MET A 168 0.51 10.13 -9.89
CA MET A 168 0.22 8.98 -9.04
C MET A 168 -1.17 8.45 -9.31
N THR A 169 -1.32 7.13 -9.39
CA THR A 169 -2.64 6.47 -9.40
C THR A 169 -2.70 5.29 -8.44
N TYR A 170 -3.92 4.91 -8.07
CA TYR A 170 -4.26 3.59 -7.58
C TYR A 170 -5.38 3.04 -8.49
N PRO A 171 -5.06 2.14 -9.45
CA PRO A 171 -6.01 1.71 -10.46
C PRO A 171 -7.14 0.86 -9.85
N ALA A 172 -8.29 0.85 -10.53
CA ALA A 172 -9.32 -0.14 -10.23
C ALA A 172 -8.83 -1.56 -10.55
N ALA A 173 -9.26 -2.53 -9.76
CA ALA A 173 -8.86 -3.92 -9.91
C ALA A 173 -9.18 -4.43 -11.33
N GLY A 174 -8.16 -4.96 -12.02
CA GLY A 174 -8.30 -5.48 -13.38
C GLY A 174 -8.37 -4.41 -14.49
N ARG A 175 -8.15 -3.13 -14.15
CA ARG A 175 -8.25 -1.98 -15.09
C ARG A 175 -6.92 -1.27 -15.30
N ALA A 176 -5.82 -1.99 -15.10
CA ALA A 176 -4.48 -1.40 -15.13
C ALA A 176 -4.06 -0.94 -16.54
N ALA A 177 -4.56 -1.57 -17.61
CA ALA A 177 -4.30 -1.15 -18.98
C ALA A 177 -5.01 0.18 -19.33
N GLU A 178 -6.25 0.36 -18.87
CA GLU A 178 -6.98 1.62 -19.00
C GLU A 178 -6.29 2.74 -18.22
N ALA A 179 -5.76 2.42 -17.03
CA ALA A 179 -4.95 3.36 -16.25
C ALA A 179 -3.65 3.74 -16.99
N ASP A 180 -2.93 2.77 -17.56
CA ASP A 180 -1.74 3.03 -18.37
C ASP A 180 -2.04 3.98 -19.54
N ALA A 181 -3.15 3.75 -20.27
CA ALA A 181 -3.55 4.58 -21.39
C ALA A 181 -3.87 6.02 -20.97
N TRP A 182 -4.63 6.18 -19.87
CA TRP A 182 -4.95 7.51 -19.32
C TRP A 182 -3.68 8.27 -18.91
N LEU A 183 -2.77 7.58 -18.20
CA LEU A 183 -1.51 8.16 -17.72
C LEU A 183 -0.58 8.52 -18.88
N LYS A 184 -0.57 7.72 -19.95
CA LYS A 184 0.18 8.01 -21.17
C LYS A 184 -0.31 9.31 -21.81
N THR A 185 -1.63 9.47 -21.97
CA THR A 185 -2.22 10.72 -22.48
C THR A 185 -1.86 11.92 -21.60
N ALA A 186 -1.95 11.78 -20.27
CA ALA A 186 -1.58 12.86 -19.35
C ALA A 186 -0.09 13.21 -19.42
N ARG A 187 0.80 12.22 -19.44
CA ARG A 187 2.25 12.40 -19.58
C ARG A 187 2.60 13.13 -20.88
N ASP A 188 2.04 12.69 -22.00
CA ASP A 188 2.36 13.26 -23.31
C ASP A 188 1.86 14.71 -23.41
N ALA A 189 0.70 15.01 -22.81
CA ALA A 189 0.17 16.37 -22.73
C ALA A 189 0.96 17.28 -21.76
N LEU A 190 1.47 16.74 -20.64
CA LEU A 190 2.41 17.44 -19.76
C LEU A 190 3.70 17.80 -20.49
N ALA A 191 4.27 16.85 -21.24
CA ALA A 191 5.49 17.08 -22.03
C ALA A 191 5.26 18.17 -23.09
N ALA A 192 4.12 18.15 -23.78
CA ALA A 192 3.75 19.21 -24.72
C ALA A 192 3.57 20.59 -24.05
N ALA A 193 3.25 20.62 -22.75
CA ALA A 193 3.19 21.84 -21.94
C ALA A 193 4.55 22.25 -21.32
N GLY A 194 5.64 21.56 -21.66
CA GLY A 194 6.98 21.84 -21.12
C GLY A 194 7.22 21.29 -19.70
N LEU A 195 6.33 20.45 -19.18
CA LEU A 195 6.45 19.85 -17.85
C LEU A 195 6.90 18.38 -17.98
N GLU A 196 8.12 18.10 -17.52
CA GLU A 196 8.66 16.74 -17.55
C GLU A 196 8.03 15.88 -16.44
N CYS A 197 7.34 14.80 -16.84
CA CYS A 197 6.76 13.84 -15.90
C CYS A 197 7.75 12.70 -15.60
N LYS A 198 8.65 12.92 -14.64
CA LYS A 198 9.75 11.99 -14.29
C LYS A 198 9.30 10.72 -13.58
N ARG A 199 8.16 10.76 -12.89
CA ARG A 199 7.64 9.65 -12.09
C ARG A 199 6.16 9.47 -12.38
N ILE A 200 5.81 8.25 -12.76
CA ILE A 200 4.43 7.77 -12.80
C ILE A 200 4.36 6.61 -11.83
N SER A 201 3.70 6.82 -10.70
CA SER A 201 3.66 5.89 -9.57
C SER A 201 2.30 5.18 -9.51
N SER A 202 2.30 3.85 -9.59
CA SER A 202 1.09 3.03 -9.53
C SER A 202 1.09 2.11 -8.32
N GLY A 203 -0.07 1.81 -7.77
CA GLY A 203 -0.23 0.95 -6.59
C GLY A 203 -0.96 -0.35 -6.91
N GLY A 204 -0.85 -1.32 -6.00
CA GLY A 204 -1.55 -2.60 -6.09
C GLY A 204 -0.59 -3.77 -6.18
N THR A 205 -0.72 -4.72 -5.24
CA THR A 205 0.09 -5.95 -5.25
C THR A 205 -0.20 -6.84 -6.45
N PRO A 206 -1.45 -7.03 -6.92
CA PRO A 206 -1.67 -7.79 -8.17
C PRO A 206 -1.03 -7.12 -9.39
N ASP A 207 -1.18 -5.79 -9.50
CA ASP A 207 -0.80 -5.06 -10.71
C ASP A 207 0.71 -4.90 -10.89
N MET A 208 1.49 -5.01 -9.80
CA MET A 208 2.96 -4.89 -9.88
C MET A 208 3.60 -5.99 -10.74
N TRP A 209 2.94 -7.14 -10.88
CA TRP A 209 3.48 -8.30 -11.59
C TRP A 209 3.24 -8.27 -13.10
N ARG A 210 2.61 -7.20 -13.60
CA ARG A 210 2.35 -7.01 -15.03
C ARG A 210 3.67 -6.73 -15.76
N SER A 211 4.09 -7.64 -16.61
CA SER A 211 5.25 -7.49 -17.49
C SER A 211 4.83 -6.93 -18.86
N GLY A 212 4.41 -5.66 -18.92
CA GLY A 212 3.99 -5.00 -20.16
C GLY A 212 5.02 -3.98 -20.64
N LYS A 213 5.62 -4.18 -21.82
CA LYS A 213 6.56 -3.22 -22.44
C LYS A 213 5.92 -1.85 -22.74
N ASP A 214 4.58 -1.79 -22.77
CA ASP A 214 3.83 -0.59 -23.13
C ASP A 214 3.34 0.23 -21.92
N SER A 215 3.62 -0.20 -20.69
CA SER A 215 3.26 0.58 -19.51
C SER A 215 4.13 1.83 -19.40
N VAL A 216 3.52 2.94 -19.03
CA VAL A 216 4.21 4.21 -18.74
C VAL A 216 4.59 4.35 -17.27
N VAL A 217 4.23 3.37 -16.44
CA VAL A 217 4.54 3.36 -15.01
C VAL A 217 6.05 3.21 -14.81
N THR A 218 6.62 4.08 -13.99
CA THR A 218 8.06 4.07 -13.65
C THR A 218 8.33 3.49 -12.27
N GLU A 219 7.30 3.42 -11.42
CA GLU A 219 7.43 2.99 -10.03
C GLU A 219 6.14 2.28 -9.58
N TYR A 220 6.29 1.16 -8.87
CA TYR A 220 5.18 0.48 -8.18
C TYR A 220 5.30 0.62 -6.67
N ARG A 221 4.16 0.80 -6.00
CA ARG A 221 4.03 0.94 -4.55
C ARG A 221 3.08 -0.09 -3.90
N PRO A 222 3.33 -1.40 -4.11
CA PRO A 222 2.56 -2.49 -3.50
C PRO A 222 2.88 -2.60 -2.01
N GLY A 223 1.96 -3.16 -1.22
CA GLY A 223 2.16 -3.33 0.23
C GLY A 223 1.92 -4.76 0.68
N THR A 224 0.76 -5.32 0.33
CA THR A 224 0.33 -6.66 0.77
C THR A 224 1.25 -7.77 0.30
N TYR A 225 2.07 -7.57 -0.74
CA TYR A 225 2.99 -8.58 -1.27
C TYR A 225 3.94 -9.19 -0.23
N ILE A 226 4.33 -8.46 0.83
CA ILE A 226 5.24 -8.96 1.87
C ILE A 226 4.62 -10.13 2.64
N TYR A 227 3.32 -10.05 2.94
CA TYR A 227 2.63 -11.06 3.75
C TYR A 227 1.69 -11.94 2.94
N LEU A 228 1.16 -11.42 1.84
CA LEU A 228 0.00 -11.94 1.13
C LEU A 228 -1.17 -12.23 2.09
N ASP A 229 -2.28 -12.65 1.49
CA ASP A 229 -3.49 -13.05 2.18
C ASP A 229 -4.37 -13.84 1.20
N ARG A 230 -5.52 -14.34 1.67
CA ARG A 230 -6.47 -15.08 0.84
C ARG A 230 -6.96 -14.29 -0.37
N TYR A 231 -7.08 -12.95 -0.26
CA TYR A 231 -7.47 -12.12 -1.39
C TYR A 231 -6.39 -12.12 -2.46
N GLN A 232 -5.12 -11.97 -2.07
CA GLN A 232 -4.00 -12.02 -3.00
C GLN A 232 -3.85 -13.40 -3.68
N VAL A 233 -4.09 -14.48 -2.93
CA VAL A 233 -4.13 -15.85 -3.49
C VAL A 233 -5.27 -16.00 -4.49
N ALA A 234 -6.48 -15.52 -4.17
CA ALA A 234 -7.62 -15.54 -5.10
C ALA A 234 -7.38 -14.70 -6.37
N LYS A 235 -6.48 -13.71 -6.31
CA LYS A 235 -6.00 -12.94 -7.48
C LYS A 235 -4.81 -13.57 -8.21
N GLY A 236 -4.37 -14.76 -7.80
CA GLY A 236 -3.29 -15.49 -8.45
C GLY A 236 -1.88 -14.93 -8.23
N VAL A 237 -1.69 -14.08 -7.20
CA VAL A 237 -0.38 -13.48 -6.90
C VAL A 237 0.60 -14.50 -6.28
N GLY A 238 0.06 -15.49 -5.56
CA GLY A 238 0.81 -16.53 -4.89
C GLY A 238 -0.12 -17.62 -4.38
N THR A 239 0.41 -18.53 -3.57
CA THR A 239 -0.35 -19.60 -2.90
C THR A 239 -0.46 -19.33 -1.39
N LEU A 240 -1.19 -20.19 -0.67
CA LEU A 240 -1.23 -20.13 0.79
C LEU A 240 0.15 -20.38 1.44
N ASP A 241 1.08 -21.02 0.74
CA ASP A 241 2.45 -21.22 1.22
C ASP A 241 3.30 -19.95 1.11
N ASP A 242 2.91 -19.01 0.26
CA ASP A 242 3.52 -17.69 0.20
C ASP A 242 2.95 -16.73 1.27
N CYS A 243 1.82 -17.08 1.91
CA CYS A 243 1.24 -16.30 2.99
C CYS A 243 2.14 -16.36 4.23
N ALA A 244 2.70 -15.21 4.60
CA ALA A 244 3.62 -15.06 5.73
C ALA A 244 2.92 -14.61 7.02
N LEU A 245 1.72 -14.02 6.95
CA LEU A 245 0.95 -13.63 8.13
C LEU A 245 -0.17 -14.63 8.39
N THR A 246 -0.26 -15.10 9.63
CA THR A 246 -1.36 -15.92 10.14
C THR A 246 -1.84 -15.38 11.49
N VAL A 247 -3.02 -15.80 11.91
CA VAL A 247 -3.53 -15.56 13.27
C VAL A 247 -3.65 -16.91 13.95
N LEU A 248 -2.86 -17.09 15.01
CA LEU A 248 -2.99 -18.23 15.92
C LEU A 248 -4.22 -17.99 16.80
N ALA A 249 -5.08 -19.00 16.89
CA ALA A 249 -6.33 -18.94 17.62
C ALA A 249 -6.59 -20.28 18.33
N THR A 250 -7.26 -20.22 19.47
CA THR A 250 -7.68 -21.41 20.23
C THR A 250 -9.14 -21.74 19.94
N VAL A 251 -9.44 -23.01 19.69
CA VAL A 251 -10.82 -23.50 19.67
C VAL A 251 -11.34 -23.53 21.10
N VAL A 252 -12.23 -22.60 21.44
CA VAL A 252 -12.82 -22.47 22.78
C VAL A 252 -14.14 -23.21 22.92
N SER A 253 -14.75 -23.63 21.81
CA SER A 253 -15.98 -24.43 21.82
C SER A 253 -16.13 -25.26 20.54
N HIS A 254 -16.64 -26.49 20.67
CA HIS A 254 -17.04 -27.34 19.56
C HIS A 254 -18.46 -27.90 19.79
N PRO A 255 -19.49 -27.04 19.72
CA PRO A 255 -20.84 -27.38 20.19
C PRO A 255 -21.62 -28.32 19.25
N THR A 256 -21.19 -28.49 18.00
CA THR A 256 -21.80 -29.43 17.04
C THR A 256 -20.70 -30.07 16.21
N ALA A 257 -20.99 -31.18 15.52
CA ALA A 257 -20.04 -31.86 14.63
C ALA A 257 -19.57 -31.02 13.43
N SER A 258 -20.25 -29.90 13.13
CA SER A 258 -19.99 -29.05 11.97
C SER A 258 -19.59 -27.62 12.34
N ARG A 259 -19.42 -27.32 13.63
CA ARG A 259 -19.16 -25.96 14.12
C ARG A 259 -18.13 -25.94 15.24
N ALA A 260 -17.06 -25.19 15.02
CA ALA A 260 -16.11 -24.78 16.05
C ALA A 260 -16.20 -23.27 16.29
N ILE A 261 -15.79 -22.83 17.48
CA ILE A 261 -15.70 -21.42 17.87
C ILE A 261 -14.26 -21.13 18.27
N LEU A 262 -13.65 -20.14 17.62
CA LEU A 262 -12.33 -19.60 17.92
C LEU A 262 -12.43 -18.43 18.90
N ASP A 263 -11.40 -18.21 19.71
CA ASP A 263 -11.18 -16.99 20.50
C ASP A 263 -10.75 -15.77 19.66
N SER A 264 -10.65 -15.92 18.35
CA SER A 264 -10.32 -14.84 17.42
C SER A 264 -11.58 -14.29 16.73
N GLY A 265 -12.12 -13.19 17.24
CA GLY A 265 -13.21 -12.43 16.61
C GLY A 265 -12.74 -11.24 15.78
N SER A 266 -13.61 -10.26 15.55
CA SER A 266 -13.32 -9.05 14.77
C SER A 266 -12.30 -8.08 15.40
N LYS A 267 -11.89 -8.32 16.67
CA LYS A 267 -10.77 -7.59 17.29
C LYS A 267 -9.40 -8.17 16.91
N ALA A 268 -9.35 -9.42 16.47
CA ALA A 268 -8.14 -10.10 16.00
C ALA A 268 -8.13 -10.32 14.47
N LEU A 269 -9.30 -10.57 13.88
CA LEU A 269 -9.54 -10.74 12.46
C LEU A 269 -10.24 -9.52 11.87
N SER A 270 -10.05 -9.26 10.58
CA SER A 270 -10.81 -8.21 9.89
C SER A 270 -12.23 -8.68 9.58
N SER A 271 -13.22 -7.81 9.79
CA SER A 271 -14.58 -8.00 9.28
C SER A 271 -14.74 -7.59 7.82
N ASP A 272 -13.71 -7.00 7.20
CA ASP A 272 -13.68 -6.71 5.77
C ASP A 272 -13.15 -7.93 5.01
N THR A 273 -14.00 -8.52 4.17
CA THR A 273 -13.66 -9.70 3.36
C THR A 273 -13.09 -9.35 2.00
N LEU A 274 -13.11 -8.07 1.60
CA LEU A 274 -12.73 -7.62 0.24
C LEU A 274 -13.45 -8.40 -0.88
N GLY A 275 -14.69 -8.81 -0.62
CA GLY A 275 -15.53 -9.57 -1.55
C GLY A 275 -15.32 -11.09 -1.52
N LEU A 276 -14.49 -11.60 -0.62
CA LEU A 276 -14.42 -13.04 -0.36
C LEU A 276 -15.66 -13.50 0.42
N PRO A 277 -16.09 -14.77 0.26
CA PRO A 277 -17.28 -15.30 0.93
C PRO A 277 -17.10 -15.48 2.44
N GLU A 278 -15.86 -15.65 2.92
CA GLU A 278 -15.56 -15.94 4.32
C GLU A 278 -14.40 -15.09 4.87
N PHE A 279 -14.30 -14.99 6.19
CA PHE A 279 -13.32 -14.17 6.91
C PHE A 279 -11.94 -14.83 7.05
N GLY A 280 -11.85 -16.14 6.84
CA GLY A 280 -10.62 -16.90 7.04
C GLY A 280 -10.77 -18.37 6.69
N GLU A 281 -9.63 -19.05 6.66
CA GLU A 281 -9.51 -20.50 6.45
C GLU A 281 -8.53 -21.06 7.48
N LEU A 282 -8.86 -22.22 8.06
CA LEU A 282 -7.98 -22.88 9.02
C LEU A 282 -6.91 -23.65 8.25
N LEU A 283 -5.65 -23.31 8.49
CA LEU A 283 -4.53 -24.01 7.86
C LEU A 283 -4.46 -25.46 8.37
N GLY A 284 -4.23 -26.40 7.46
CA GLY A 284 -4.13 -27.83 7.78
C GLY A 284 -5.48 -28.54 7.99
N VAL A 285 -6.61 -27.83 7.95
CA VAL A 285 -7.96 -28.41 8.03
C VAL A 285 -8.72 -28.09 6.75
N PRO A 286 -8.62 -28.94 5.70
CA PRO A 286 -9.26 -28.69 4.42
C PRO A 286 -10.76 -28.44 4.57
N GLY A 287 -11.27 -27.37 3.94
CA GLY A 287 -12.69 -27.03 3.95
C GLY A 287 -13.18 -26.28 5.18
N ALA A 288 -12.38 -26.16 6.26
CA ALA A 288 -12.76 -25.37 7.42
C ALA A 288 -12.69 -23.86 7.10
N ARG A 289 -13.78 -23.13 7.34
CA ARG A 289 -13.92 -21.71 6.99
C ARG A 289 -14.44 -20.89 8.16
N VAL A 290 -13.88 -19.71 8.38
CA VAL A 290 -14.41 -18.74 9.35
C VAL A 290 -15.58 -17.99 8.69
N THR A 291 -16.81 -18.38 9.01
CA THR A 291 -18.03 -17.92 8.34
C THR A 291 -18.77 -16.80 9.10
N GLY A 292 -18.35 -16.50 10.33
CA GLY A 292 -18.93 -15.41 11.11
C GLY A 292 -17.98 -14.86 12.15
N LEU A 293 -18.11 -13.57 12.46
CA LEU A 293 -17.35 -12.88 13.51
C LEU A 293 -18.30 -12.18 14.48
N SER A 294 -18.08 -12.39 15.77
CA SER A 294 -18.42 -11.44 16.85
C SER A 294 -17.13 -10.72 17.28
N GLU A 295 -17.18 -9.85 18.29
CA GLU A 295 -15.98 -9.11 18.74
C GLU A 295 -14.81 -10.03 19.08
N GLU A 296 -15.06 -11.03 19.94
CA GLU A 296 -14.01 -11.94 20.46
C GLU A 296 -14.21 -13.39 20.03
N HIS A 297 -15.15 -13.68 19.11
CA HIS A 297 -15.40 -15.05 18.65
C HIS A 297 -15.46 -15.16 17.13
N GLY A 298 -14.76 -16.16 16.60
CA GLY A 298 -14.84 -16.58 15.20
C GLY A 298 -15.63 -17.87 15.07
N THR A 299 -16.69 -17.88 14.26
CA THR A 299 -17.45 -19.09 13.96
C THR A 299 -16.82 -19.80 12.78
N VAL A 300 -16.48 -21.07 12.97
CA VAL A 300 -15.93 -21.94 11.93
C VAL A 300 -16.98 -22.94 11.50
N THR A 301 -17.23 -23.02 10.19
CA THR A 301 -17.95 -24.14 9.57
C THR A 301 -16.94 -25.21 9.19
N LEU A 302 -17.13 -26.42 9.70
CA LEU A 302 -16.34 -27.61 9.38
C LEU A 302 -17.05 -28.41 8.27
N SER A 303 -16.28 -28.98 7.34
CA SER A 303 -16.80 -29.97 6.39
C SER A 303 -16.97 -31.33 7.08
N ASP A 304 -17.86 -32.18 6.56
CA ASP A 304 -18.11 -33.52 7.11
C ASP A 304 -16.80 -34.32 7.28
N GLY A 305 -16.45 -34.66 8.53
CA GLY A 305 -15.27 -35.45 8.87
C GLY A 305 -14.00 -34.68 9.27
N ALA A 306 -14.09 -33.35 9.41
CA ALA A 306 -13.03 -32.49 9.98
C ALA A 306 -13.17 -32.30 11.50
#